data_AF-A0AAN4ZAT1-F1
#
_entry.id   AF-A0AAN4ZAT1-F1
#
_cell.length_a   1.000
_cell.length_b   1.000
_cell.length_c   1.000
_cell.angle_alpha   90.00
_cell.angle_beta   90.00
_cell.angle_gamma   90.00
#
_symmetry.space_group_name_H-M   'P 1'
#
loop_
_entity.id
_entity.type
_entity.pdbx_description
1 polymer ?
#
loop_
_entity_poly.entity_id
_entity_poly.type
_entity_poly.pdbx_seq_one_letter_code
_entity_poly.pdbx_strand_id
1 'polypeptide(L)'
;MKEVLYSMRLICVLEGSSGFILNLILLCFLIPIYVSSLQGLYLCLAIALMNFTHIFYDGTLAVPLVGPAVQLINKYLRDLLYQAAFVVMSFMWTLTPSTAILQFIVLSRCEISEWKRLVIAFIPTLLCLTLVACTVSMTMPSPELEDIMERTMKELYGMEEEEFLQCYGISIKHAHLNNGKSLLLFTATFAAIPYSVSYSIIVTMMMRIRRLLSSHGITLSKTTLRLQRQFFVMQFLQSFLPLVILSVPLAIIVYGALAGAQLGFWSLPLTVFVWICPVVQASVQLRYVVQSRSITPKSSRVALSRNEGER
;
A
#
# COMPACT_ATOMS: atom_id res chain seq x y z
N MET A 1 10.84 26.14 12.78
CA MET A 1 10.14 24.83 12.80
C MET A 1 8.96 24.80 11.85
N LYS A 2 8.16 25.88 11.72
CA LYS A 2 7.12 26.02 10.66
C LYS A 2 7.62 25.71 9.23
N GLU A 3 8.88 26.01 8.89
CA GLU A 3 9.49 25.62 7.61
C GLU A 3 9.46 24.11 7.32
N VAL A 4 9.65 23.27 8.34
CA VAL A 4 9.61 21.81 8.20
C VAL A 4 8.19 21.37 7.86
N LEU A 5 7.20 21.97 8.51
CA LEU A 5 5.78 21.72 8.24
C LEU A 5 5.43 22.08 6.79
N TYR A 6 5.81 23.27 6.32
CA TYR A 6 5.56 23.68 4.93
C TYR A 6 6.28 22.78 3.92
N SER A 7 7.51 22.41 4.20
CA SER A 7 8.28 21.47 3.37
C SER A 7 7.59 20.11 3.27
N MET A 8 7.09 19.57 4.40
CA MET A 8 6.37 18.30 4.41
C MET A 8 5.04 18.36 3.65
N ARG A 9 4.30 19.47 3.78
CA ARG A 9 3.08 19.69 2.98
C ARG A 9 3.39 19.68 1.49
N LEU A 10 4.45 20.38 1.07
CA LEU A 10 4.87 20.41 -0.33
C LEU A 10 5.25 19.01 -0.83
N ILE A 11 6.05 18.26 -0.06
CA ILE A 11 6.47 16.90 -0.42
C ILE A 11 5.25 15.98 -0.56
N CYS A 12 4.34 15.96 0.43
CA CYS A 12 3.14 15.12 0.39
C CYS A 12 2.25 15.47 -0.82
N VAL A 13 2.08 16.76 -1.14
CA VAL A 13 1.30 17.19 -2.30
C VAL A 13 1.96 16.77 -3.61
N LEU A 14 3.29 16.91 -3.74
CA LEU A 14 4.02 16.49 -4.95
C LEU A 14 3.99 14.97 -5.14
N GLU A 15 4.20 14.20 -4.07
CA GLU A 15 4.13 12.74 -4.08
C GLU A 15 2.71 12.24 -4.37
N GLY A 16 1.72 12.80 -3.70
CA GLY A 16 0.31 12.51 -3.94
C GLY A 16 -0.10 12.85 -5.38
N SER A 17 0.24 14.02 -5.89
CA SER A 17 -0.13 14.43 -7.24
C SER A 17 0.57 13.58 -8.32
N SER A 18 1.86 13.30 -8.17
CA SER A 18 2.62 12.47 -9.11
C SER A 18 2.11 11.04 -9.15
N GLY A 19 1.86 10.44 -7.97
CA GLY A 19 1.27 9.11 -7.87
C GLY A 19 -0.16 9.06 -8.41
N PHE A 20 -0.96 10.11 -8.19
CA PHE A 20 -2.30 10.21 -8.76
C PHE A 20 -2.26 10.19 -10.30
N ILE A 21 -1.42 11.02 -10.91
CA ILE A 21 -1.26 11.09 -12.38
C ILE A 21 -0.82 9.74 -12.94
N LEU A 22 0.17 9.08 -12.33
CA LEU A 22 0.66 7.77 -12.78
C LEU A 22 -0.43 6.69 -12.71
N ASN A 23 -1.20 6.65 -11.63
CA ASN A 23 -2.26 5.67 -11.48
C ASN A 23 -3.45 5.96 -12.41
N LEU A 24 -3.73 7.23 -12.73
CA LEU A 24 -4.74 7.61 -13.72
C LEU A 24 -4.34 7.14 -15.12
N ILE A 25 -3.07 7.33 -15.49
CA ILE A 25 -2.51 6.83 -16.74
C ILE A 25 -2.69 5.30 -16.82
N LEU A 26 -2.35 4.57 -15.76
CA LEU A 26 -2.49 3.10 -15.72
C LEU A 26 -3.94 2.62 -15.88
N LEU A 27 -4.90 3.33 -15.27
CA LEU A 27 -6.33 3.02 -15.35
C LEU A 27 -6.81 2.98 -16.82
N CYS A 28 -6.29 3.89 -17.65
CA CYS A 28 -6.63 3.96 -19.07
C CYS A 28 -6.11 2.78 -19.90
N PHE A 29 -5.15 1.99 -19.40
CA PHE A 29 -4.44 1.01 -20.22
C PHE A 29 -4.91 -0.45 -20.08
N LEU A 30 -5.31 -0.94 -18.90
CA LEU A 30 -5.52 -2.40 -18.69
C LEU A 30 -6.43 -2.78 -17.51
N ILE A 31 -7.52 -3.51 -17.79
CA ILE A 31 -8.50 -4.06 -16.81
C ILE A 31 -7.85 -4.79 -15.61
N PRO A 32 -6.81 -5.63 -15.78
CA PRO A 32 -6.18 -6.34 -14.67
C PRO A 32 -5.44 -5.46 -13.65
N ILE A 33 -5.14 -4.20 -13.98
CA ILE A 33 -4.38 -3.28 -13.12
C ILE A 33 -5.32 -2.35 -12.32
N TYR A 34 -6.62 -2.33 -12.64
CA TYR A 34 -7.59 -1.38 -12.07
C TYR A 34 -7.61 -1.35 -10.56
N VAL A 35 -7.59 -2.52 -9.90
CA VAL A 35 -7.66 -2.58 -8.43
C VAL A 35 -6.45 -1.89 -7.79
N SER A 36 -5.25 -2.15 -8.31
CA SER A 36 -4.02 -1.53 -7.82
C SER A 36 -3.97 -0.03 -8.16
N SER A 37 -4.45 0.37 -9.33
CA SER A 37 -4.49 1.78 -9.73
C SER A 37 -5.52 2.58 -8.93
N LEU A 38 -6.71 2.03 -8.69
CA LEU A 38 -7.73 2.67 -7.86
C LEU A 38 -7.26 2.84 -6.41
N GLN A 39 -6.60 1.80 -5.87
CA GLN A 39 -5.94 1.88 -4.57
C GLN A 39 -4.89 3.00 -4.55
N GLY A 40 -3.99 3.03 -5.54
CA GLY A 40 -2.96 4.06 -5.66
C GLY A 40 -3.55 5.47 -5.78
N LEU A 41 -4.57 5.66 -6.61
CA LEU A 41 -5.30 6.93 -6.76
C LEU A 41 -5.87 7.42 -5.43
N TYR A 42 -6.60 6.55 -4.73
CA TYR A 42 -7.21 6.90 -3.45
C TYR A 42 -6.14 7.30 -2.43
N LEU A 43 -5.08 6.51 -2.30
CA LEU A 43 -4.04 6.77 -1.31
C LEU A 43 -3.32 8.09 -1.62
N CYS A 44 -2.95 8.31 -2.88
CA CYS A 44 -2.34 9.54 -3.37
C CYS A 44 -3.23 10.78 -3.14
N LEU A 45 -4.53 10.66 -3.38
CA LEU A 45 -5.49 11.74 -3.11
C LEU A 45 -5.59 12.02 -1.61
N ALA A 46 -5.68 10.98 -0.78
CA ALA A 46 -5.74 11.11 0.66
C ALA A 46 -4.48 11.80 1.20
N ILE A 47 -3.29 11.42 0.71
CA ILE A 47 -2.02 12.06 1.06
C ILE A 47 -2.04 13.55 0.69
N ALA A 48 -2.40 13.88 -0.55
CA ALA A 48 -2.38 15.27 -1.01
C ALA A 48 -3.38 16.17 -0.25
N LEU A 49 -4.54 15.63 0.14
CA LEU A 49 -5.58 16.40 0.82
C LEU A 49 -5.37 16.51 2.33
N MET A 50 -4.91 15.44 2.97
CA MET A 50 -4.82 15.33 4.43
C MET A 50 -3.40 15.55 4.98
N ASN A 51 -2.36 15.40 4.13
CA ASN A 51 -0.94 15.47 4.47
C ASN A 51 -0.60 14.68 5.75
N PHE A 52 -0.80 13.36 5.69
CA PHE A 52 -0.42 12.45 6.77
C PHE A 52 1.09 12.48 6.97
N THR A 53 1.53 12.91 8.14
CA THR A 53 2.93 12.78 8.56
C THR A 53 2.99 11.82 9.73
N HIS A 54 4.03 11.01 9.81
CA HIS A 54 4.24 10.06 10.90
C HIS A 54 5.39 10.57 11.76
N ILE A 55 5.07 10.92 13.01
CA ILE A 55 6.02 11.43 13.99
C ILE A 55 6.11 10.43 15.14
N PHE A 56 7.33 9.96 15.42
CA PHE A 56 7.59 9.14 16.59
C PHE A 56 8.20 9.99 17.71
N TYR A 57 7.49 10.11 18.82
CA TYR A 57 7.90 10.94 19.94
C TYR A 57 7.47 10.31 21.27
N ASP A 58 8.41 10.14 22.19
CA ASP A 58 8.18 9.61 23.55
C ASP A 58 7.37 8.30 23.59
N GLY A 59 7.75 7.32 22.75
CA GLY A 59 7.05 6.04 22.67
C GLY A 59 5.65 6.11 22.02
N THR A 60 5.31 7.24 21.41
CA THR A 60 4.04 7.49 20.72
C THR A 60 4.27 7.67 19.23
N LEU A 61 3.53 6.90 18.43
CA LEU A 61 3.41 7.13 17.00
C LEU A 61 2.24 8.10 16.79
N ALA A 62 2.55 9.37 16.55
CA ALA A 62 1.60 10.40 16.20
C ALA A 62 1.48 10.54 14.68
N VAL A 63 0.26 10.77 14.21
CA VAL A 63 -0.06 11.03 12.80
C VAL A 63 -0.79 12.38 12.71
N PRO A 64 -0.05 13.51 12.76
CA PRO A 64 -0.66 14.82 12.57
C PRO A 64 -1.17 14.97 11.13
N LEU A 65 -2.40 15.47 11.01
CA LEU A 65 -3.03 15.85 9.75
C LEU A 65 -2.91 17.35 9.58
N VAL A 66 -2.13 17.74 8.58
CA VAL A 66 -1.77 19.15 8.34
C VAL A 66 -2.20 19.63 6.97
N GLY A 67 -3.05 18.87 6.28
CA GLY A 67 -3.54 19.18 4.95
C GLY A 67 -4.58 20.31 4.92
N PRO A 68 -4.75 20.99 3.77
CA PRO A 68 -5.70 22.09 3.64
C PRO A 68 -7.16 21.65 3.81
N ALA A 69 -7.49 20.38 3.50
CA ALA A 69 -8.84 19.87 3.62
C ALA A 69 -9.25 19.56 5.07
N VAL A 70 -8.29 19.40 5.98
CA VAL A 70 -8.53 18.86 7.33
C VAL A 70 -9.44 19.78 8.16
N GLN A 71 -9.31 21.10 7.97
CA GLN A 71 -10.13 22.12 8.63
C GLN A 71 -11.55 22.25 8.04
N LEU A 72 -11.71 21.92 6.76
CA LEU A 72 -12.99 22.04 6.04
C LEU A 72 -13.89 20.83 6.27
N ILE A 73 -13.30 19.71 6.70
CA ILE A 73 -14.00 18.43 6.90
C ILE A 73 -14.38 18.30 8.38
N ASN A 74 -15.64 17.93 8.65
CA ASN A 74 -16.09 17.66 10.01
C ASN A 74 -15.35 16.45 10.63
N LYS A 75 -15.29 16.37 11.96
CA LYS A 75 -14.51 15.34 12.67
C LYS A 75 -14.89 13.91 12.24
N TYR A 76 -16.19 13.62 12.11
CA TYR A 76 -16.66 12.28 11.72
C TYR A 76 -16.12 11.83 10.35
N LEU A 77 -16.23 12.69 9.33
CA LEU A 77 -15.73 12.36 7.98
C LEU A 77 -14.20 12.30 7.97
N ARG A 78 -13.52 13.12 8.76
CA ARG A 78 -12.06 13.08 8.92
C ARG A 78 -11.59 11.75 9.53
N ASP A 79 -12.25 11.29 10.59
CA ASP A 79 -11.98 9.99 11.21
C ASP A 79 -12.19 8.84 10.22
N LEU A 80 -13.29 8.87 9.47
CA LEU A 80 -13.59 7.86 8.45
C LEU A 80 -12.54 7.85 7.33
N LEU A 81 -12.17 9.01 6.80
CA LEU A 81 -11.16 9.14 5.75
C LEU A 81 -9.78 8.66 6.23
N TYR A 82 -9.40 9.00 7.46
CA TYR A 82 -8.16 8.52 8.07
C TYR A 82 -8.15 6.99 8.18
N GLN A 83 -9.22 6.39 8.71
CA GLN A 83 -9.29 4.93 8.87
C GLN A 83 -9.27 4.23 7.50
N ALA A 84 -10.04 4.74 6.54
CA ALA A 84 -10.05 4.23 5.18
C ALA A 84 -8.66 4.35 4.51
N ALA A 85 -7.92 5.44 4.73
CA ALA A 85 -6.55 5.61 4.25
C ALA A 85 -5.62 4.51 4.80
N PHE A 86 -5.69 4.18 6.09
CA PHE A 86 -4.90 3.09 6.68
C PHE A 86 -5.28 1.70 6.14
N VAL A 87 -6.58 1.45 5.98
CA VAL A 87 -7.07 0.19 5.38
C VAL A 87 -6.57 0.06 3.94
N VAL A 88 -6.70 1.11 3.13
CA VAL A 88 -6.22 1.11 1.73
C VAL A 88 -4.70 1.10 1.64
N MET A 89 -3.98 1.66 2.61
CA MET A 89 -2.52 1.51 2.68
C MET A 89 -2.12 0.03 2.84
N SER A 90 -2.88 -0.74 3.64
CA SER A 90 -2.59 -2.17 3.86
C SER A 90 -2.73 -3.03 2.59
N PHE A 91 -3.47 -2.56 1.58
CA PHE A 91 -3.59 -3.22 0.28
C PHE A 91 -2.24 -3.38 -0.42
N MET A 92 -1.26 -2.54 -0.12
CA MET A 92 0.09 -2.63 -0.70
C MET A 92 0.76 -3.99 -0.45
N TRP A 93 0.47 -4.64 0.68
CA TRP A 93 0.98 -5.98 0.98
C TRP A 93 -0.12 -7.06 0.96
N THR A 94 -1.37 -6.72 1.29
CA THR A 94 -2.45 -7.72 1.38
C THR A 94 -3.06 -8.12 0.03
N LEU A 95 -2.99 -7.30 -1.02
CA LEU A 95 -3.46 -7.67 -2.38
C LEU A 95 -2.48 -8.57 -3.12
N THR A 96 -1.18 -8.45 -2.82
CA THR A 96 -0.11 -9.11 -3.55
C THR A 96 -0.24 -10.65 -3.64
N PRO A 97 -0.70 -11.38 -2.60
CA PRO A 97 -0.98 -12.81 -2.69
C PRO A 97 -2.04 -13.17 -3.75
N SER A 98 -3.04 -12.31 -3.97
CA SER A 98 -4.15 -12.60 -4.88
C SER A 98 -3.67 -12.81 -6.32
N THR A 99 -2.74 -11.98 -6.80
CA THR A 99 -2.17 -12.12 -8.16
C THR A 99 -1.38 -13.42 -8.31
N ALA A 100 -0.61 -13.79 -7.27
CA ALA A 100 0.16 -15.03 -7.22
C ALA A 100 -0.73 -16.28 -7.28
N ILE A 101 -1.79 -16.29 -6.44
CA ILE A 101 -2.73 -17.40 -6.37
C ILE A 101 -3.48 -17.53 -7.70
N LEU A 102 -3.94 -16.40 -8.26
CA LEU A 102 -4.65 -16.40 -9.53
C LEU A 102 -3.77 -16.96 -10.65
N GLN A 103 -2.51 -16.52 -10.75
CA GLN A 103 -1.57 -17.06 -11.73
C GLN A 103 -1.35 -18.56 -11.53
N PHE A 104 -1.16 -19.00 -10.29
CA PHE A 104 -0.99 -20.42 -9.98
C PHE A 104 -2.21 -21.26 -10.38
N ILE A 105 -3.44 -20.80 -10.08
CA ILE A 105 -4.67 -21.50 -10.43
C ILE A 105 -4.81 -21.58 -11.96
N VAL A 106 -4.56 -20.49 -12.68
CA VAL A 106 -4.61 -20.47 -14.15
C VAL A 106 -3.62 -21.47 -14.76
N LEU A 107 -2.44 -21.63 -14.18
CA LEU A 107 -1.42 -22.57 -14.66
C LEU A 107 -1.68 -24.03 -14.26
N SER A 108 -2.38 -24.28 -13.15
CA SER A 108 -2.53 -25.62 -12.57
C SER A 108 -3.90 -26.27 -12.76
N ARG A 109 -4.98 -25.48 -12.94
CA ARG A 109 -6.36 -25.98 -12.95
C ARG A 109 -7.23 -25.24 -13.98
N CYS A 110 -7.12 -25.65 -15.24
CA CYS A 110 -7.86 -25.05 -16.35
C CYS A 110 -9.39 -25.27 -16.28
N GLU A 111 -9.88 -26.20 -15.47
CA GLU A 111 -11.31 -26.57 -15.40
C GLU A 111 -12.14 -25.68 -14.46
N ILE A 112 -11.51 -24.93 -13.55
CA ILE A 112 -12.24 -24.07 -12.61
C ILE A 112 -12.79 -22.86 -13.37
N SER A 113 -14.08 -22.53 -13.21
CA SER A 113 -14.68 -21.31 -13.78
C SER A 113 -13.97 -20.03 -13.31
N GLU A 114 -13.84 -19.03 -14.18
CA GLU A 114 -13.11 -17.77 -13.92
C GLU A 114 -13.51 -17.10 -12.59
N TRP A 115 -14.82 -16.97 -12.32
CA TRP A 115 -15.32 -16.37 -11.08
C TRP A 115 -14.83 -17.08 -9.82
N LYS A 116 -14.88 -18.42 -9.81
CA LYS A 116 -14.35 -19.21 -8.68
C LYS A 116 -12.85 -19.00 -8.50
N ARG A 117 -12.07 -18.84 -9.57
CA ARG A 117 -10.63 -18.55 -9.47
C ARG A 117 -10.39 -17.20 -8.80
N LEU A 118 -11.16 -16.19 -9.19
CA LEU A 118 -11.09 -14.84 -8.59
C LEU A 118 -11.46 -14.89 -7.09
N VAL A 119 -12.59 -15.51 -6.74
CA VAL A 119 -13.00 -15.63 -5.33
C VAL A 119 -11.93 -16.33 -4.50
N ILE A 120 -11.40 -17.47 -4.95
CA ILE A 120 -10.36 -18.21 -4.23
C ILE A 120 -9.09 -17.37 -4.06
N ALA A 121 -8.68 -16.64 -5.09
CA ALA A 121 -7.48 -15.81 -5.05
C ALA A 121 -7.57 -14.69 -3.99
N PHE A 122 -8.75 -14.11 -3.79
CA PHE A 122 -8.95 -12.98 -2.88
C PHE A 122 -9.27 -13.36 -1.42
N ILE A 123 -9.54 -14.63 -1.11
CA ILE A 123 -9.84 -15.08 0.27
C ILE A 123 -8.76 -14.62 1.27
N PRO A 124 -7.45 -14.85 1.04
CA PRO A 124 -6.42 -14.42 1.99
C PRO A 124 -6.37 -12.90 2.16
N THR A 125 -6.56 -12.15 1.07
CA THR A 125 -6.63 -10.68 1.10
C THR A 125 -7.79 -10.21 1.97
N LEU A 126 -8.98 -10.79 1.81
CA LEU A 126 -10.17 -10.43 2.60
C LEU A 126 -9.96 -10.73 4.09
N LEU A 127 -9.39 -11.88 4.44
CA LEU A 127 -9.09 -12.24 5.83
C LEU A 127 -8.11 -11.25 6.48
N CYS A 128 -7.01 -10.93 5.79
CA CYS A 128 -6.04 -9.94 6.26
C CYS A 128 -6.68 -8.54 6.36
N LEU A 129 -7.53 -8.18 5.41
CA LEU A 129 -8.20 -6.89 5.39
C LEU A 129 -9.19 -6.74 6.55
N THR A 130 -9.96 -7.78 6.86
CA THR A 130 -10.87 -7.76 8.01
C THR A 130 -10.09 -7.56 9.31
N LEU A 131 -8.97 -8.26 9.49
CA LEU A 131 -8.10 -8.07 10.64
C LEU A 131 -7.61 -6.61 10.72
N VAL A 132 -7.08 -6.07 9.62
CA VAL A 132 -6.61 -4.68 9.54
C VAL A 132 -7.73 -3.70 9.86
N ALA A 133 -8.91 -3.84 9.26
CA ALA A 133 -10.04 -2.94 9.45
C ALA A 133 -10.50 -2.92 10.91
N CYS A 134 -10.52 -4.08 11.59
CA CYS A 134 -10.81 -4.15 13.02
C CYS A 134 -9.73 -3.45 13.88
N THR A 135 -8.46 -3.58 13.48
CA THR A 135 -7.31 -3.02 14.20
C THR A 135 -7.13 -1.51 14.01
N VAL A 136 -7.49 -0.94 12.86
CA VAL A 136 -7.25 0.48 12.55
C VAL A 136 -7.96 1.42 13.54
N SER A 137 -9.09 1.03 14.12
CA SER A 137 -9.75 1.79 15.19
C SER A 137 -8.89 1.98 16.46
N MET A 138 -7.82 1.20 16.62
CA MET A 138 -6.87 1.36 17.73
C MET A 138 -6.04 2.66 17.63
N THR A 139 -5.90 3.24 16.44
CA THR A 139 -5.18 4.51 16.25
C THR A 139 -6.08 5.74 16.43
N MET A 140 -7.36 5.53 16.76
CA MET A 140 -8.24 6.60 17.26
C MET A 140 -7.93 6.81 18.75
N PRO A 141 -7.27 7.93 19.13
CA PRO A 141 -6.95 8.20 20.52
C PRO A 141 -8.23 8.48 21.33
N SER A 142 -8.20 8.18 22.61
CA SER A 142 -9.11 8.77 23.60
C SER A 142 -8.92 10.29 23.68
N PRO A 143 -9.92 11.08 24.10
CA PRO A 143 -9.79 12.55 24.22
C PRO A 143 -8.55 13.01 24.99
N GLU A 144 -8.23 12.35 26.12
CA GLU A 144 -7.07 12.68 26.94
C GLU A 144 -5.73 12.50 26.21
N LEU A 145 -5.60 11.41 25.43
CA LEU A 145 -4.42 11.17 24.62
C LEU A 145 -4.39 12.09 23.39
N GLU A 146 -5.55 12.39 22.79
CA GLU A 146 -5.70 13.33 21.68
C GLU A 146 -5.13 14.70 22.07
N ASP A 147 -5.54 15.23 23.24
CA ASP A 147 -5.08 16.51 23.77
C ASP A 147 -3.56 16.55 24.00
N ILE A 148 -3.00 15.47 24.58
CA ILE A 148 -1.55 15.34 24.80
C ILE A 148 -0.82 15.35 23.45
N MET A 149 -1.28 14.55 22.49
CA MET A 149 -0.66 14.44 21.18
C MET A 149 -0.73 15.76 20.41
N GLU A 150 -1.89 16.44 20.43
CA GLU A 150 -2.06 17.73 19.77
C GLU A 150 -1.12 18.78 20.36
N ARG A 151 -1.08 18.92 21.69
CA ARG A 151 -0.18 19.87 22.36
C ARG A 151 1.28 19.60 22.03
N THR A 152 1.73 18.35 22.18
CA THR A 152 3.11 17.96 21.88
C THR A 152 3.47 18.21 20.42
N MET A 153 2.56 17.91 19.48
CA MET A 153 2.83 18.18 18.06
C MET A 153 2.83 19.69 17.76
N LYS A 154 1.92 20.48 18.36
CA LYS A 154 1.94 21.95 18.22
C LYS A 154 3.24 22.56 18.71
N GLU A 155 3.69 22.16 19.90
CA GLU A 155 4.99 22.56 20.46
C GLU A 155 6.14 22.17 19.52
N LEU A 156 6.15 20.92 19.04
CA LEU A 156 7.19 20.41 18.13
C LEU A 156 7.24 21.18 16.80
N TYR A 157 6.10 21.53 16.22
CA TYR A 157 6.03 22.32 14.99
C TYR A 157 6.26 23.83 15.21
N GLY A 158 6.20 24.30 16.46
CA GLY A 158 6.18 25.72 16.80
C GLY A 158 4.90 26.39 16.31
N MET A 159 3.77 25.71 16.44
CA MET A 159 2.43 26.22 16.15
C MET A 159 1.87 26.97 17.36
N GLU A 160 1.00 27.95 17.08
CA GLU A 160 0.24 28.65 18.13
C GLU A 160 -0.87 27.73 18.67
N GLU A 161 -1.34 27.98 19.90
CA GLU A 161 -2.35 27.12 20.53
C GLU A 161 -3.68 27.15 19.76
N GLU A 162 -4.00 28.28 19.13
CA GLU A 162 -5.20 28.51 18.33
C GLU A 162 -5.12 27.92 16.92
N GLU A 163 -3.92 27.60 16.42
CA GLU A 163 -3.77 26.98 15.10
C GLU A 163 -4.37 25.57 15.12
N PHE A 164 -5.22 25.25 14.15
CA PHE A 164 -5.88 23.93 14.10
C PHE A 164 -4.89 22.83 13.73
N LEU A 165 -4.83 21.76 14.54
CA LEU A 165 -4.05 20.55 14.27
C LEU A 165 -4.84 19.33 14.75
N GLN A 166 -5.15 18.39 13.86
CA GLN A 166 -5.70 17.10 14.29
C GLN A 166 -4.58 16.08 14.39
N CYS A 167 -4.49 15.37 15.51
CA CYS A 167 -3.59 14.24 15.69
C CYS A 167 -4.37 12.94 15.86
N TYR A 168 -3.89 11.89 15.18
CA TYR A 168 -4.27 10.50 15.44
C TYR A 168 -3.04 9.71 15.86
N GLY A 169 -3.22 8.51 16.37
CA GLY A 169 -2.11 7.59 16.58
C GLY A 169 -2.26 6.76 17.83
N ILE A 170 -1.14 6.23 18.30
CA ILE A 170 -1.13 5.22 19.35
C ILE A 170 0.21 5.21 20.09
N SER A 171 0.18 4.87 21.38
CA SER A 171 1.33 4.94 22.27
C SER A 171 1.62 3.60 22.93
N ILE A 172 2.90 3.35 23.24
CA ILE A 172 3.32 2.31 24.18
C ILE A 172 3.25 2.87 25.61
N LYS A 173 3.80 4.08 25.82
CA LYS A 173 3.93 4.72 27.12
C LYS A 173 2.58 5.13 27.71
N HIS A 174 1.69 5.62 26.87
CA HIS A 174 0.37 6.14 27.25
C HIS A 174 -0.78 5.18 26.92
N ALA A 175 -0.51 3.88 26.83
CA ALA A 175 -1.56 2.88 26.53
C ALA A 175 -2.69 2.87 27.57
N HIS A 176 -2.39 3.19 28.83
CA HIS A 176 -3.38 3.28 29.91
C HIS A 176 -4.39 4.43 29.70
N LEU A 177 -3.95 5.56 29.13
CA LEU A 177 -4.84 6.66 28.76
C LEU A 177 -5.73 6.28 27.57
N ASN A 178 -5.20 5.45 26.65
CA ASN A 178 -5.91 5.03 25.45
C ASN A 178 -6.75 3.75 25.63
N ASN A 179 -7.38 3.55 26.80
CA ASN A 179 -8.22 2.38 27.10
C ASN A 179 -7.50 1.02 26.87
N GLY A 180 -6.19 0.96 27.13
CA GLY A 180 -5.39 -0.25 26.93
C GLY A 180 -4.97 -0.52 25.48
N LYS A 181 -5.30 0.35 24.52
CA LYS A 181 -4.84 0.23 23.12
C LYS A 181 -3.33 0.47 23.07
N SER A 182 -2.58 -0.58 22.75
CA SER A 182 -1.11 -0.56 22.69
C SER A 182 -0.59 -0.52 21.26
N LEU A 183 0.42 0.33 21.00
CA LEU A 183 1.13 0.38 19.71
C LEU A 183 1.74 -0.98 19.33
N LEU A 184 2.18 -1.79 20.29
CA LEU A 184 2.75 -3.11 20.01
C LEU A 184 1.69 -4.06 19.44
N LEU A 185 0.51 -4.11 20.06
CA LEU A 185 -0.61 -4.93 19.58
C LEU A 185 -1.09 -4.44 18.21
N PHE A 186 -1.18 -3.12 18.02
CA PHE A 186 -1.48 -2.53 16.71
C PHE A 186 -0.45 -2.95 15.67
N THR A 187 0.85 -2.81 15.95
CA THR A 187 1.94 -3.17 15.02
C THR A 187 1.89 -4.65 14.66
N ALA A 188 1.63 -5.52 15.64
CA ALA A 188 1.51 -6.95 15.41
C ALA A 188 0.32 -7.29 14.50
N THR A 189 -0.86 -6.72 14.75
CA THR A 189 -2.11 -7.08 14.05
C THR A 189 -2.33 -6.33 12.75
N PHE A 190 -1.86 -5.08 12.63
CA PHE A 190 -1.95 -4.26 11.42
C PHE A 190 -0.86 -4.62 10.41
N ALA A 191 0.38 -4.78 10.88
CA ALA A 191 1.53 -4.99 10.01
C ALA A 191 2.05 -6.44 10.11
N ALA A 192 2.62 -6.85 11.25
CA ALA A 192 3.44 -8.07 11.31
C ALA A 192 2.70 -9.34 10.84
N ILE A 193 1.45 -9.57 11.29
CA ILE A 193 0.66 -10.74 10.93
C ILE A 193 0.22 -10.69 9.46
N PRO A 194 -0.53 -9.66 8.98
CA PRO A 194 -0.94 -9.58 7.57
C PRO A 194 0.24 -9.66 6.60
N TYR A 195 1.35 -9.03 6.97
CA TYR A 195 2.57 -9.01 6.18
C TYR A 195 3.19 -10.40 6.09
N SER A 196 3.44 -11.06 7.23
CA SER A 196 4.00 -12.41 7.26
C SER A 196 3.16 -13.40 6.48
N VAL A 197 1.84 -13.41 6.70
CA VAL A 197 0.90 -14.28 5.97
C VAL A 197 0.98 -14.02 4.46
N SER A 198 0.93 -12.76 4.05
CA SER A 198 0.96 -12.39 2.63
C SER A 198 2.27 -12.84 1.95
N TYR A 199 3.42 -12.57 2.55
CA TYR A 199 4.71 -12.94 1.98
C TYR A 199 4.98 -14.45 2.01
N SER A 200 4.52 -15.18 3.04
CA SER A 200 4.58 -16.65 3.04
C SER A 200 3.79 -17.25 1.88
N ILE A 201 2.58 -16.72 1.60
CA ILE A 201 1.78 -17.15 0.46
C ILE A 201 2.49 -16.82 -0.86
N ILE A 202 2.97 -15.59 -1.03
CA ILE A 202 3.66 -15.16 -2.25
C ILE A 202 4.87 -16.05 -2.53
N VAL A 203 5.77 -16.23 -1.56
CA VAL A 203 6.97 -17.07 -1.72
C VAL A 203 6.58 -18.50 -2.09
N THR A 204 5.58 -19.07 -1.41
CA THR A 204 5.08 -20.43 -1.70
C THR A 204 4.51 -20.54 -3.12
N MET A 205 3.67 -19.59 -3.53
CA MET A 205 3.08 -19.56 -4.87
C MET A 205 4.15 -19.38 -5.94
N MET A 206 5.11 -18.47 -5.74
CA MET A 206 6.20 -18.24 -6.69
C MET A 206 7.08 -19.46 -6.88
N MET A 207 7.41 -20.19 -5.79
CA MET A 207 8.13 -21.46 -5.89
C MET A 207 7.33 -22.49 -6.69
N ARG A 208 6.01 -22.60 -6.46
CA ARG A 208 5.15 -23.53 -7.18
C ARG A 208 5.00 -23.18 -8.67
N ILE A 209 4.79 -21.90 -8.99
CA ILE A 209 4.73 -21.39 -10.37
C ILE A 209 6.04 -21.68 -11.09
N ARG A 210 7.19 -21.42 -10.46
CA ARG A 210 8.50 -21.73 -11.05
C ARG A 210 8.66 -23.23 -11.35
N ARG A 211 8.23 -24.11 -10.44
CA ARG A 211 8.25 -25.57 -10.66
C ARG A 211 7.35 -25.97 -11.82
N LEU A 212 6.13 -25.44 -11.90
CA LEU A 212 5.22 -25.69 -13.02
C LEU A 212 5.82 -25.25 -14.36
N LEU A 213 6.34 -24.03 -14.43
CA LEU A 213 6.97 -23.49 -15.65
C LEU A 213 8.26 -24.21 -16.06
N SER A 214 8.91 -24.91 -15.13
CA SER A 214 10.13 -25.71 -15.40
C SER A 214 9.82 -27.18 -15.73
N SER A 215 8.60 -27.65 -15.46
CA SER A 215 8.22 -29.04 -15.74
C SER A 215 7.98 -29.22 -17.24
N HIS A 216 8.61 -30.23 -17.84
CA HIS A 216 8.61 -30.48 -19.30
C HIS A 216 7.24 -30.91 -19.86
N GLY A 217 6.21 -31.03 -19.02
CA GLY A 217 4.88 -31.50 -19.42
C GLY A 217 3.90 -30.43 -19.89
N ILE A 218 4.20 -29.13 -19.72
CA ILE A 218 3.27 -28.07 -20.14
C ILE A 218 3.60 -27.62 -21.55
N THR A 219 2.80 -28.03 -22.53
CA THR A 219 2.85 -27.56 -23.92
C THR A 219 2.30 -26.13 -24.06
N LEU A 220 2.99 -25.16 -23.46
CA LEU A 220 2.72 -23.74 -23.73
C LEU A 220 3.45 -23.29 -25.00
N SER A 221 2.81 -22.37 -25.74
CA SER A 221 3.51 -21.69 -26.83
C SER A 221 4.74 -20.93 -26.30
N LYS A 222 5.80 -20.79 -27.12
CA LYS A 222 7.00 -20.01 -26.78
C LYS A 222 6.64 -18.57 -26.36
N THR A 223 5.62 -17.99 -27.00
CA THR A 223 5.09 -16.66 -26.68
C THR A 223 4.46 -16.62 -25.30
N THR A 224 3.58 -17.57 -24.97
CA THR A 224 2.93 -17.66 -23.66
C THR A 224 3.95 -17.87 -22.55
N LEU A 225 4.94 -18.75 -22.76
CA LEU A 225 6.00 -19.00 -21.77
C LEU A 225 6.82 -17.72 -21.48
N ARG A 226 7.15 -16.95 -22.53
CA ARG A 226 7.85 -15.67 -22.39
C ARG A 226 7.02 -14.66 -21.59
N LEU A 227 5.74 -14.51 -21.91
CA LEU A 227 4.83 -13.61 -21.19
C LEU A 227 4.69 -14.01 -19.71
N GLN A 228 4.58 -15.31 -19.42
CA GLN A 228 4.49 -15.83 -18.05
C GLN A 228 5.77 -15.55 -17.25
N ARG A 229 6.96 -15.68 -17.86
CA ARG A 229 8.23 -15.32 -17.21
C ARG A 229 8.32 -13.82 -16.92
N GLN A 230 7.87 -12.97 -17.85
CA GLN A 230 7.84 -11.52 -17.63
C GLN A 230 6.85 -11.14 -16.52
N PHE A 231 5.67 -11.75 -16.50
CA PHE A 231 4.69 -11.54 -15.44
C PHE A 231 5.25 -11.99 -14.08
N PHE A 232 5.95 -13.13 -14.02
CA PHE A 232 6.62 -13.59 -12.80
C PHE A 232 7.66 -12.59 -12.29
N VAL A 233 8.49 -12.02 -13.17
CA VAL A 233 9.47 -10.98 -12.80
C VAL A 233 8.78 -9.71 -12.33
N MET A 234 7.71 -9.28 -13.00
CA MET A 234 6.91 -8.13 -12.56
C MET A 234 6.34 -8.37 -11.17
N GLN A 235 5.75 -9.54 -10.93
CA GLN A 235 5.16 -9.89 -9.64
C GLN A 235 6.23 -9.96 -8.55
N PHE A 236 7.43 -10.48 -8.86
CA PHE A 236 8.58 -10.43 -7.96
C PHE A 236 8.91 -8.99 -7.57
N LEU A 237 9.11 -8.10 -8.56
CA LEU A 237 9.44 -6.70 -8.30
C LEU A 237 8.33 -5.99 -7.52
N GLN A 238 7.07 -6.18 -7.90
CA GLN A 238 5.93 -5.56 -7.22
C GLN A 238 5.78 -6.03 -5.77
N SER A 239 6.16 -7.27 -5.47
CA SER A 239 6.11 -7.82 -4.11
C SER A 239 7.31 -7.40 -3.27
N PHE A 240 8.52 -7.52 -3.80
CA PHE A 240 9.75 -7.34 -3.01
C PHE A 240 10.26 -5.90 -2.96
N LEU A 241 9.87 -5.05 -3.90
CA LEU A 241 10.32 -3.65 -3.89
C LEU A 241 9.70 -2.84 -2.75
N PRO A 242 8.38 -2.95 -2.44
CA PRO A 242 7.81 -2.34 -1.24
C PRO A 242 8.46 -2.84 0.05
N LEU A 243 8.85 -4.12 0.11
CA LEU A 243 9.63 -4.70 1.23
C LEU A 243 10.92 -3.92 1.49
N VAL A 244 11.70 -3.70 0.44
CA VAL A 244 12.97 -2.97 0.54
C VAL A 244 12.72 -1.52 0.96
N ILE A 245 11.75 -0.86 0.35
CA ILE A 245 11.42 0.55 0.63
C ILE A 245 10.89 0.72 2.07
N LEU A 246 10.03 -0.19 2.53
CA LEU A 246 9.43 -0.16 3.87
C LEU A 246 10.33 -0.73 4.97
N SER A 247 11.47 -1.33 4.63
CA SER A 247 12.42 -1.82 5.64
C SER A 247 12.96 -0.69 6.53
N VAL A 248 13.20 0.49 5.94
CA VAL A 248 13.65 1.68 6.65
C VAL A 248 12.57 2.21 7.61
N PRO A 249 11.33 2.49 7.17
CA PRO A 249 10.15 2.70 8.02
C PRO A 249 10.04 1.76 9.21
N LEU A 250 10.11 0.45 8.95
CA LEU A 250 9.95 -0.57 9.98
C LEU A 250 11.09 -0.49 11.00
N ALA A 251 12.33 -0.32 10.55
CA ALA A 251 13.48 -0.16 11.44
C ALA A 251 13.33 1.08 12.35
N ILE A 252 12.86 2.21 11.80
CA ILE A 252 12.60 3.44 12.56
C ILE A 252 11.51 3.20 13.61
N ILE A 253 10.38 2.57 13.24
CA ILE A 253 9.28 2.27 14.17
C ILE A 253 9.75 1.31 15.27
N VAL A 254 10.45 0.23 14.93
CA VAL A 254 10.95 -0.75 15.90
C VAL A 254 11.95 -0.10 16.85
N TYR A 255 12.89 0.69 16.34
CA TYR A 255 13.83 1.44 17.17
C TYR A 255 13.12 2.42 18.10
N GLY A 256 12.20 3.24 17.56
CA GLY A 256 11.41 4.18 18.35
C GLY A 256 10.61 3.48 19.45
N ALA A 257 9.93 2.39 19.11
CA ALA A 257 9.10 1.61 20.02
C ALA A 257 9.89 0.95 21.14
N LEU A 258 11.00 0.27 20.81
CA LEU A 258 11.78 -0.49 21.78
C LEU A 258 12.70 0.38 22.62
N ALA A 259 13.29 1.42 22.03
CA ALA A 259 14.20 2.32 22.75
C ALA A 259 13.47 3.48 23.44
N GLY A 260 12.16 3.67 23.19
CA GLY A 260 11.43 4.86 23.65
C GLY A 260 12.00 6.15 23.06
N ALA A 261 12.60 6.08 21.88
CA ALA A 261 13.38 7.19 21.33
C ALA A 261 12.50 8.39 20.95
N GLN A 262 12.97 9.60 21.27
CA GLN A 262 12.35 10.86 20.86
C GLN A 262 12.88 11.28 19.49
N LEU A 263 12.41 10.60 18.43
CA LEU A 263 12.89 10.86 17.08
C LEU A 263 12.43 12.23 16.55
N GLY A 264 11.21 12.67 16.89
CA GLY A 264 10.65 13.92 16.39
C GLY A 264 10.70 13.96 14.86
N PHE A 265 11.26 15.02 14.28
CA PHE A 265 11.38 15.14 12.81
C PHE A 265 12.31 14.12 12.15
N TRP A 266 13.19 13.43 12.89
CA TRP A 266 13.99 12.34 12.34
C TRP A 266 13.17 11.12 11.93
N SER A 267 11.90 11.06 12.35
CA SER A 267 10.96 10.05 11.88
C SER A 267 10.28 10.42 10.56
N LEU A 268 10.43 11.65 10.03
CA LEU A 268 9.83 12.05 8.74
C LEU A 268 10.20 11.16 7.54
N PRO A 269 11.41 10.58 7.44
CA PRO A 269 11.69 9.58 6.40
C PRO A 269 10.67 8.45 6.36
N LEU A 270 10.09 8.03 7.49
CA LEU A 270 8.98 7.06 7.56
C LEU A 270 7.85 7.45 6.59
N THR A 271 7.45 8.71 6.64
CA THR A 271 6.37 9.29 5.84
C THR A 271 6.71 9.21 4.36
N VAL A 272 7.89 9.71 3.98
CA VAL A 272 8.38 9.72 2.60
C VAL A 272 8.45 8.30 2.02
N PHE A 273 9.02 7.35 2.75
CA PHE A 273 9.15 5.96 2.29
C PHE A 273 7.80 5.24 2.16
N VAL A 274 6.84 5.53 3.04
CA VAL A 274 5.49 4.96 2.93
C VAL A 274 4.77 5.53 1.69
N TRP A 275 4.90 6.83 1.45
CA TRP A 275 4.18 7.53 0.38
C TRP A 275 4.82 7.43 -1.01
N ILE A 276 6.12 7.16 -1.11
CA ILE A 276 6.77 6.85 -2.39
C ILE A 276 6.37 5.47 -2.93
N CYS A 277 5.89 4.56 -2.08
CA CYS A 277 5.60 3.19 -2.50
C CYS A 277 4.56 3.08 -3.63
N PRO A 278 3.39 3.74 -3.58
CA PRO A 278 2.42 3.72 -4.69
C PRO A 278 3.02 4.22 -6.01
N VAL A 279 3.89 5.23 -5.97
CA VAL A 279 4.59 5.76 -7.15
C VAL A 279 5.50 4.69 -7.76
N VAL A 280 6.29 4.02 -6.91
CA VAL A 280 7.19 2.96 -7.34
C VAL A 280 6.40 1.74 -7.88
N GLN A 281 5.32 1.34 -7.21
CA GLN A 281 4.46 0.24 -7.66
C GLN A 281 3.83 0.55 -9.03
N ALA A 282 3.28 1.77 -9.20
CA ALA A 282 2.75 2.22 -10.49
C ALA A 282 3.81 2.25 -11.59
N SER A 283 5.04 2.67 -11.27
CA SER A 283 6.16 2.72 -12.22
C SER A 283 6.56 1.32 -12.72
N VAL A 284 6.61 0.33 -11.83
CA VAL A 284 6.88 -1.07 -12.19
C VAL A 284 5.78 -1.63 -13.10
N GLN A 285 4.51 -1.36 -12.77
CA GLN A 285 3.37 -1.77 -13.58
C GLN A 285 3.41 -1.11 -14.97
N LEU A 286 3.63 0.20 -15.05
CA LEU A 286 3.70 0.92 -16.32
C LEU A 286 4.80 0.38 -17.23
N ARG A 287 5.99 0.12 -16.67
CA ARG A 287 7.10 -0.50 -17.40
C ARG A 287 6.69 -1.85 -17.98
N TYR A 288 6.01 -2.69 -17.20
CA TYR A 288 5.51 -3.97 -17.68
C TYR A 288 4.50 -3.82 -18.84
N VAL A 289 3.54 -2.89 -18.71
CA VAL A 289 2.55 -2.62 -19.78
C VAL A 289 3.24 -2.21 -21.07
N VAL A 290 4.16 -1.24 -21.01
CA VAL A 290 4.89 -0.75 -22.18
C VAL A 290 5.70 -1.88 -22.84
N GLN A 291 6.37 -2.71 -22.06
CA GLN A 291 7.13 -3.85 -22.57
C GLN A 291 6.25 -4.95 -23.17
N SER A 292 5.06 -5.20 -22.60
CA SER A 292 4.14 -6.22 -23.12
C SER A 292 3.58 -5.84 -24.50
N ARG A 293 3.34 -4.54 -24.74
CA ARG A 293 2.82 -4.03 -26.01
C ARG A 293 3.84 -4.09 -27.15
N SER A 294 5.11 -3.80 -26.87
CA SER A 294 6.16 -3.79 -27.91
C SER A 294 6.45 -5.18 -28.50
N ILE A 295 6.08 -6.25 -27.78
CA ILE A 295 6.36 -7.63 -28.16
C ILE A 295 5.28 -8.23 -29.06
N THR A 296 4.09 -7.64 -29.15
CA THR A 296 3.00 -8.19 -29.96
C THR A 296 3.27 -7.91 -31.45
N PRO A 297 3.64 -8.91 -32.29
CA PRO A 297 4.01 -8.68 -33.67
C PRO A 297 2.77 -8.24 -34.48
N LYS A 298 2.91 -7.20 -35.32
CA LYS A 298 1.85 -6.75 -36.24
C LYS A 298 1.37 -7.87 -37.20
N SER A 299 2.22 -8.88 -37.46
CA SER A 299 1.96 -9.98 -38.39
C SER A 299 0.73 -10.82 -38.03
N SER A 300 0.41 -10.99 -36.74
CA SER A 300 -0.77 -11.76 -36.30
C SER A 300 -2.11 -11.11 -36.63
N ARG A 301 -2.17 -9.80 -36.90
CA ARG A 301 -3.41 -9.14 -37.38
C ARG A 301 -3.68 -9.42 -38.86
N VAL A 302 -2.64 -9.64 -39.66
CA VAL A 302 -2.76 -9.92 -41.10
C VAL A 302 -3.20 -11.36 -41.36
N ALA A 303 -2.89 -12.29 -40.44
CA ALA A 303 -3.34 -13.68 -40.55
C ALA A 303 -4.84 -13.87 -40.26
N LEU A 304 -5.44 -13.06 -39.38
CA LEU A 304 -6.88 -13.10 -39.13
C LEU A 304 -7.69 -12.49 -40.29
N SER A 305 -7.20 -11.43 -40.93
CA SER A 305 -7.86 -10.83 -42.09
C SER A 305 -7.80 -11.70 -43.36
N ARG A 306 -6.98 -12.77 -43.39
CA ARG A 306 -6.85 -13.64 -44.56
C ARG A 306 -7.79 -14.85 -44.53
N ASN A 307 -8.32 -15.22 -43.37
CA ASN A 307 -9.26 -16.33 -43.22
C ASN A 307 -10.75 -15.92 -43.32
N GLU A 308 -11.05 -14.61 -43.40
CA GLU A 308 -12.43 -14.11 -43.60
C GLU A 308 -12.81 -13.98 -45.08
N GLY A 309 -11.89 -14.27 -46.02
CA GLY A 309 -12.12 -14.16 -47.47
C GLY A 309 -12.41 -15.48 -48.20
N GLU A 310 -12.49 -16.62 -47.50
CA GLU A 310 -12.71 -17.96 -48.11
C GLU A 310 -13.96 -18.67 -47.57
N ARG A 311 -15.02 -17.92 -47.21
CA ARG A 311 -16.34 -18.50 -46.94
C ARG A 311 -17.42 -17.84 -47.78
#